data_AF-X1RP17-F1
#
_entry.id   AF-X1RP17-F1
#
_cell.length_a   1.000
_cell.length_b   1.000
_cell.length_c   1.000
_cell.angle_alpha   90.00
_cell.angle_beta   90.00
_cell.angle_gamma   90.00
#
_symmetry.space_group_name_H-M   'P 1'
#
loop_
_entity.id
_entity.type
_entity.pdbx_description
1 polymer ?
#
loop_
_entity_poly.entity_id
_entity_poly.type
_entity_poly.pdbx_seq_one_letter_code
_entity_poly.pdbx_strand_id
1 'polypeptide(L)'
;MAIEKLKVGLALGGGGARGLAHIGVLKVLERENIPIDLITGTSMGAIIGAVYALKKDISAIEKITEKYSKISEFNIDLSFSEKKRKDKSFFLKKMSDFLKKGYILNLELTRKYINDGKGLRKVIEELVNNKTFEDTQIPFAVVAADLVKGEKVIIRRGKLFDALLASASIPGMFPPVTLDKK
;
A
#
# COMPACT_ATOMS: atom_id res chain seq x y z
N MET A 1 -13.27 19.44 -36.41
CA MET A 1 -13.31 19.57 -34.93
C MET A 1 -12.40 18.53 -34.34
N ALA A 2 -11.35 18.91 -33.62
CA ALA A 2 -10.57 17.94 -32.85
C ALA A 2 -11.45 17.49 -31.68
N ILE A 3 -11.73 16.18 -31.61
CA ILE A 3 -12.41 15.62 -30.45
C ILE A 3 -11.46 15.82 -29.27
N GLU A 4 -11.88 16.59 -28.27
CA GLU A 4 -11.08 16.82 -27.07
C GLU A 4 -10.75 15.47 -26.44
N LYS A 5 -9.46 15.18 -26.26
CA LYS A 5 -9.01 13.88 -25.76
C LYS A 5 -9.53 13.71 -24.33
N LEU A 6 -10.39 12.70 -24.12
CA LEU A 6 -10.91 12.36 -22.80
C LEU A 6 -9.74 12.07 -21.84
N LYS A 7 -9.73 12.78 -20.71
CA LYS A 7 -8.75 12.55 -19.64
C LYS A 7 -9.22 11.41 -18.74
N VAL A 8 -8.33 10.49 -18.42
CA VAL A 8 -8.63 9.32 -17.59
C VAL A 8 -7.82 9.37 -16.30
N GLY A 9 -8.53 9.35 -15.17
CA GLY A 9 -7.93 9.23 -13.83
C GLY A 9 -8.04 7.79 -13.31
N LEU A 10 -6.93 7.25 -12.82
CA LEU A 10 -6.87 5.92 -12.21
C LEU A 10 -6.77 6.01 -10.68
N ALA A 11 -7.72 5.39 -9.98
CA ALA A 11 -7.74 5.34 -8.51
C ALA A 11 -7.42 3.92 -8.00
N LEU A 12 -6.32 3.78 -7.27
CA LEU A 12 -5.82 2.51 -6.73
C LEU A 12 -6.07 2.40 -5.23
N GLY A 13 -7.06 1.57 -4.86
CA GLY A 13 -7.44 1.36 -3.45
C GLY A 13 -6.35 0.67 -2.61
N GLY A 14 -6.48 0.80 -1.28
CA GLY A 14 -5.69 0.02 -0.32
C GLY A 14 -6.14 -1.44 -0.23
N GLY A 15 -5.35 -2.28 0.45
CA GLY A 15 -5.68 -3.70 0.60
C GLY A 15 -4.52 -4.62 1.01
N GLY A 16 -3.42 -4.05 1.49
CA GLY A 16 -2.21 -4.81 1.85
C GLY A 16 -1.74 -5.70 0.70
N ALA A 17 -1.52 -6.98 0.99
CA ALA A 17 -1.14 -8.01 0.04
C ALA A 17 -1.97 -8.06 -1.26
N ARG A 18 -3.29 -7.87 -1.14
CA ARG A 18 -4.22 -7.95 -2.29
C ARG A 18 -4.02 -6.81 -3.28
N GLY A 19 -3.36 -5.72 -2.87
CA GLY A 19 -3.04 -4.60 -3.75
C GLY A 19 -2.16 -4.99 -4.93
N LEU A 20 -1.44 -6.11 -4.88
CA LEU A 20 -0.68 -6.64 -6.03
C LEU A 20 -1.57 -6.92 -7.25
N ALA A 21 -2.88 -7.11 -7.08
CA ALA A 21 -3.83 -7.21 -8.19
C ALA A 21 -3.83 -5.96 -9.10
N HIS A 22 -3.46 -4.78 -8.58
CA HIS A 22 -3.33 -3.56 -9.36
C HIS A 22 -2.30 -3.68 -10.49
N ILE A 23 -1.29 -4.56 -10.34
CA ILE A 23 -0.33 -4.85 -11.41
C ILE A 23 -1.05 -5.45 -12.63
N GLY A 24 -1.94 -6.41 -12.40
CA GLY A 24 -2.75 -7.00 -13.46
C GLY A 24 -3.67 -5.99 -14.15
N VAL A 25 -4.26 -5.08 -13.38
CA VAL A 25 -5.08 -3.98 -13.92
C VAL A 25 -4.22 -3.09 -14.85
N LEU A 26 -3.06 -2.62 -14.37
CA LEU A 26 -2.17 -1.78 -15.15
C LEU A 26 -1.69 -2.46 -16.43
N LYS A 27 -1.38 -3.77 -16.39
CA LYS A 27 -1.03 -4.55 -17.59
C LYS A 27 -2.13 -4.52 -18.65
N VAL A 28 -3.38 -4.69 -18.24
CA VAL A 28 -4.51 -4.66 -19.17
C VAL A 28 -4.70 -3.25 -19.72
N LEU A 29 -4.62 -2.22 -18.88
CA LEU A 29 -4.73 -0.83 -19.34
C LEU A 29 -3.65 -0.47 -20.38
N GLU A 30 -2.39 -0.90 -20.16
CA GLU A 30 -1.32 -0.73 -21.15
C GLU A 30 -1.56 -1.51 -22.43
N ARG A 31 -1.92 -2.80 -22.32
CA ARG A 31 -2.16 -3.67 -23.48
C ARG A 31 -3.29 -3.14 -24.36
N GLU A 32 -4.36 -2.65 -23.76
CA GLU A 32 -5.50 -2.08 -24.47
C GLU A 32 -5.30 -0.61 -24.87
N ASN A 33 -4.11 -0.02 -24.64
CA ASN A 33 -3.76 1.36 -24.93
C ASN A 33 -4.74 2.39 -24.30
N ILE A 34 -5.25 2.09 -23.10
CA ILE A 34 -6.11 3.00 -22.35
C ILE A 34 -5.23 4.09 -21.72
N PRO A 35 -5.43 5.39 -22.03
CA PRO A 35 -4.61 6.45 -21.47
C PRO A 35 -4.83 6.56 -19.95
N ILE A 36 -3.78 6.96 -19.22
CA ILE A 36 -3.84 7.30 -17.80
C ILE A 36 -3.17 8.67 -17.66
N ASP A 37 -3.96 9.69 -17.35
CA ASP A 37 -3.52 11.08 -17.27
C ASP A 37 -3.33 11.56 -15.83
N LEU A 38 -3.82 10.79 -14.86
CA LEU A 38 -3.70 11.04 -13.42
C LEU A 38 -3.79 9.73 -12.65
N ILE A 39 -2.99 9.58 -11.60
CA ILE A 39 -3.05 8.44 -10.68
C ILE A 39 -3.27 8.94 -9.26
N THR A 40 -4.11 8.25 -8.50
CA THR A 40 -4.21 8.40 -7.05
C THR A 40 -4.16 7.05 -6.38
N GLY A 41 -3.58 6.95 -5.19
CA GLY A 41 -3.49 5.67 -4.48
C GLY A 41 -3.53 5.76 -2.96
N THR A 42 -3.85 4.64 -2.32
CA THR A 42 -3.84 4.46 -0.85
C THR A 42 -3.10 3.19 -0.47
N SER A 43 -2.21 3.26 0.52
CA SER A 43 -1.43 2.12 1.02
C SER A 43 -0.71 1.39 -0.14
N MET A 44 -0.95 0.09 -0.34
CA MET A 44 -0.36 -0.67 -1.45
C MET A 44 -0.70 -0.08 -2.83
N GLY A 45 -1.90 0.48 -3.01
CA GLY A 45 -2.28 1.17 -4.25
C GLY A 45 -1.44 2.43 -4.49
N ALA A 46 -1.05 3.14 -3.42
CA ALA A 46 -0.13 4.28 -3.54
C ALA A 46 1.28 3.82 -3.93
N ILE A 47 1.77 2.72 -3.36
CA ILE A 47 3.10 2.17 -3.67
C ILE A 47 3.17 1.77 -5.15
N ILE A 48 2.21 0.97 -5.62
CA ILE A 48 2.15 0.53 -7.02
C ILE A 48 1.95 1.74 -7.95
N GLY A 49 1.05 2.64 -7.58
CA GLY A 49 0.78 3.86 -8.33
C GLY A 49 1.99 4.77 -8.47
N ALA A 50 2.81 4.91 -7.43
CA ALA A 50 4.01 5.75 -7.45
C ALA A 50 5.09 5.17 -8.38
N VAL A 51 5.35 3.86 -8.31
CA VAL A 51 6.33 3.22 -9.20
C VAL A 51 5.87 3.34 -10.66
N TYR A 52 4.57 3.12 -10.91
CA TYR A 52 4.00 3.29 -12.24
C TYR A 52 4.08 4.74 -12.72
N ALA A 53 3.72 5.70 -11.88
CA ALA A 53 3.77 7.13 -12.20
C ALA A 53 5.20 7.61 -12.49
N LEU A 54 6.22 7.06 -11.81
CA LEU A 54 7.63 7.41 -12.05
C LEU A 54 8.17 6.84 -13.36
N LYS A 55 7.84 5.58 -13.67
CA LYS A 55 8.51 4.83 -14.74
C LYS A 55 7.68 4.69 -16.02
N LYS A 56 6.35 4.69 -15.89
CA LYS A 56 5.40 4.36 -16.95
C LYS A 56 5.76 3.04 -17.67
N ASP A 57 6.21 2.07 -16.88
CA ASP A 57 6.61 0.73 -17.34
C ASP A 57 6.21 -0.30 -16.28
N ILE A 58 5.26 -1.16 -16.64
CA ILE A 58 4.77 -2.24 -15.79
C ILE A 58 5.86 -3.27 -15.47
N SER A 59 6.80 -3.50 -16.37
CA SER A 59 7.89 -4.47 -16.23
C SER A 59 8.78 -4.13 -15.04
N ALA A 60 8.96 -2.85 -14.76
CA ALA A 60 9.70 -2.37 -13.60
C ALA A 60 9.00 -2.73 -12.28
N ILE A 61 7.66 -2.68 -12.25
CA ILE A 61 6.85 -3.03 -11.07
C ILE A 61 6.90 -4.53 -10.82
N GLU A 62 6.91 -5.35 -11.87
CA GLU A 62 7.03 -6.81 -11.76
C GLU A 62 8.36 -7.23 -11.16
N LYS A 63 9.48 -6.70 -11.65
CA LYS A 63 10.82 -6.99 -11.10
C LYS A 63 10.93 -6.65 -9.62
N ILE A 64 10.35 -5.53 -9.24
CA ILE A 64 10.23 -5.09 -7.84
C ILE A 64 9.41 -6.11 -7.05
N THR A 65 8.25 -6.51 -7.57
CA THR A 65 7.32 -7.42 -6.89
C THR A 65 7.95 -8.81 -6.71
N GLU A 66 8.66 -9.32 -7.71
CA GLU A 66 9.41 -10.58 -7.61
C GLU A 66 10.54 -10.55 -6.58
N LYS A 67 11.18 -9.39 -6.42
CA LYS A 67 12.22 -9.20 -5.40
C LYS A 67 11.63 -9.28 -3.99
N TYR A 68 10.48 -8.64 -3.74
CA TYR A 68 9.88 -8.57 -2.41
C TYR A 68 8.87 -9.67 -2.09
N SER A 69 8.34 -10.39 -3.08
CA SER A 69 7.48 -11.56 -2.85
C SER A 69 8.20 -12.71 -2.14
N LYS A 70 9.54 -12.74 -2.25
CA LYS A 70 10.42 -13.73 -1.60
C LYS A 70 10.82 -13.35 -0.18
N ILE A 71 10.53 -12.13 0.27
CA ILE A 71 10.90 -11.65 1.61
C ILE A 71 9.77 -12.02 2.59
N SER A 72 10.04 -13.00 3.45
CA SER A 72 9.15 -13.50 4.51
C SER A 72 8.76 -12.45 5.56
N GLU A 73 9.43 -11.28 5.60
CA GLU A 73 9.10 -10.16 6.49
C GLU A 73 7.83 -9.42 6.06
N PHE A 74 7.49 -9.45 4.78
CA PHE A 74 6.12 -9.18 4.36
C PHE A 74 5.36 -10.49 4.58
N ASN A 75 4.69 -10.63 5.73
CA ASN A 75 3.61 -11.62 5.94
C ASN A 75 2.41 -11.30 5.02
N ILE A 76 2.67 -11.13 3.73
CA ILE A 76 1.71 -11.05 2.65
C ILE A 76 1.31 -12.50 2.40
N ASP A 77 0.27 -12.95 3.09
CA ASP A 77 -0.42 -14.19 2.74
C ASP A 77 -1.03 -14.00 1.33
N LEU A 78 -0.25 -14.34 0.31
CA LEU A 78 -0.58 -14.35 -1.12
C LEU A 78 -1.58 -15.46 -1.47
N SER A 79 -1.97 -16.31 -0.50
CA SER A 79 -2.93 -17.36 -0.75
C SER A 79 -4.34 -16.76 -0.91
N PHE A 80 -4.74 -16.54 -2.17
CA PHE A 80 -6.13 -16.59 -2.62
C PHE A 80 -6.70 -18.03 -2.56
N SER A 81 -6.14 -18.88 -1.71
CA SER A 81 -6.67 -20.20 -1.45
C SER A 81 -7.31 -20.09 -0.07
N GLU A 82 -8.63 -20.23 -0.01
CA GLU A 82 -9.32 -20.48 1.24
C GLU A 82 -8.52 -21.52 2.02
N LYS A 83 -7.87 -21.10 3.11
CA LYS A 83 -7.27 -22.03 4.05
C LYS A 83 -8.41 -22.95 4.46
N LYS A 84 -8.44 -24.18 3.92
CA LYS A 84 -9.34 -25.25 4.41
C LYS A 84 -9.15 -25.27 5.91
N ARG A 85 -10.12 -24.69 6.63
CA ARG A 85 -10.12 -24.65 8.09
C ARG A 85 -10.22 -26.10 8.50
N LYS A 86 -9.10 -26.69 8.93
CA LYS A 86 -9.15 -27.95 9.68
C LYS A 86 -10.05 -27.67 10.88
N ASP A 87 -11.17 -28.37 10.96
CA ASP A 87 -12.10 -28.34 12.09
C ASP A 87 -11.34 -28.75 13.35
N LYS A 88 -10.76 -27.76 14.05
CA LYS A 88 -10.48 -27.92 15.47
C LYS A 88 -11.82 -27.94 16.17
N SER A 89 -12.00 -28.91 17.08
CA SER A 89 -13.16 -28.99 17.98
C SER A 89 -13.52 -27.58 18.48
N PHE A 90 -14.81 -27.24 18.39
CA PHE A 90 -15.38 -25.92 18.67
C PHE A 90 -14.87 -25.31 19.99
N PHE A 91 -14.59 -26.15 20.98
CA PHE A 91 -14.02 -25.76 22.28
C PHE A 91 -12.58 -25.24 22.18
N LEU A 92 -11.70 -25.94 21.47
CA LEU A 92 -10.31 -25.53 21.23
C LEU A 92 -10.22 -24.23 20.43
N LYS A 93 -11.18 -24.01 19.52
CA LYS A 93 -11.28 -22.76 18.76
C LYS A 93 -11.66 -21.58 19.67
N LYS A 94 -12.69 -21.73 20.52
CA LYS A 94 -13.07 -20.70 21.50
C LYS A 94 -11.92 -20.36 22.45
N MET A 95 -11.19 -21.35 22.95
CA MET A 95 -10.02 -21.10 23.81
C MET A 95 -8.88 -20.38 23.07
N SER A 96 -8.58 -20.78 21.84
CA SER A 96 -7.57 -20.08 21.02
C SER A 96 -7.99 -18.65 20.68
N ASP A 97 -9.27 -18.40 20.41
CA ASP A 97 -9.78 -17.06 20.11
C ASP A 97 -9.76 -16.17 21.35
N PHE A 98 -10.03 -16.73 22.54
CA PHE A 98 -9.91 -16.02 23.83
C PHE A 98 -8.46 -15.67 24.15
N LEU A 99 -7.53 -16.61 23.99
CA LEU A 99 -6.09 -16.36 24.19
C LEU A 99 -5.55 -15.34 23.19
N LYS A 100 -5.96 -15.41 21.91
CA LYS A 100 -5.60 -14.41 20.89
C LYS A 100 -6.17 -13.04 21.21
N LYS A 101 -7.45 -12.96 21.62
CA LYS A 101 -8.05 -11.68 22.07
C LYS A 101 -7.30 -11.12 23.27
N GLY A 102 -6.98 -11.94 24.27
CA GLY A 102 -6.20 -11.51 25.43
C GLY A 102 -4.80 -11.04 25.06
N TYR A 103 -4.14 -11.72 24.11
CA TYR A 103 -2.83 -11.33 23.61
C TYR A 103 -2.86 -10.07 22.73
N ILE A 104 -3.88 -9.91 21.88
CA ILE A 104 -4.11 -8.69 21.08
C ILE A 104 -4.44 -7.51 21.99
N LEU A 105 -5.32 -7.70 22.97
CA LEU A 105 -5.66 -6.68 23.96
C LEU A 105 -4.43 -6.29 24.79
N ASN A 106 -3.60 -7.25 25.20
CA ASN A 106 -2.35 -6.99 25.91
C ASN A 106 -1.33 -6.26 25.02
N LEU A 107 -1.22 -6.63 23.74
CA LEU A 107 -0.43 -5.91 22.74
C LEU A 107 -0.93 -4.47 22.53
N GLU A 108 -2.25 -4.26 22.42
CA GLU A 108 -2.87 -2.93 22.32
C GLU A 108 -2.64 -2.09 23.57
N LEU A 109 -2.63 -2.71 24.75
CA LEU A 109 -2.44 -2.03 26.04
C LEU A 109 -0.96 -1.75 26.37
N THR A 110 -0.01 -2.48 25.78
CA THR A 110 1.43 -2.36 26.11
C THR A 110 2.31 -1.87 24.97
N ARG A 111 1.86 -1.94 23.71
CA ARG A 111 2.63 -1.51 22.53
C ARG A 111 1.82 -0.56 21.65
N LYS A 112 2.43 0.58 21.31
CA LYS A 112 1.85 1.57 20.38
C LYS A 112 1.71 1.03 18.94
N TYR A 113 2.51 0.03 18.56
CA TYR A 113 2.46 -0.63 17.25
C TYR A 113 3.08 -2.04 17.33
N ILE A 114 2.68 -2.94 16.43
CA ILE A 114 3.13 -4.35 16.39
C ILE A 114 4.48 -4.52 15.67
N ASN A 115 4.77 -3.69 14.65
CA ASN A 115 5.98 -3.75 13.83
C ASN A 115 6.61 -2.35 13.71
N ASP A 116 7.94 -2.23 13.77
CA ASP A 116 8.66 -0.93 13.74
C ASP A 116 8.72 -0.26 12.35
N GLY A 117 8.22 -0.95 11.32
CA GLY A 117 8.12 -0.45 9.95
C GLY A 117 9.47 -0.40 9.21
N LYS A 118 10.55 -0.98 9.74
CA LYS A 118 11.87 -0.96 9.06
C LYS A 118 11.83 -1.60 7.68
N GLY A 119 11.19 -2.76 7.56
CA GLY A 119 11.02 -3.45 6.28
C GLY A 119 10.25 -2.59 5.27
N LEU A 120 9.13 -2.00 5.70
CA LEU A 120 8.32 -1.10 4.88
C LEU A 120 9.12 0.12 4.40
N ARG A 121 9.85 0.78 5.30
CA ARG A 121 10.73 1.91 4.97
C ARG A 121 11.77 1.50 3.93
N LYS A 122 12.46 0.38 4.14
CA LYS A 122 13.48 -0.11 3.20
C LYS A 122 12.90 -0.37 1.82
N VAL A 123 11.71 -0.97 1.73
CA VAL A 123 11.03 -1.18 0.46
C VAL A 123 10.73 0.17 -0.19
N ILE A 124 10.04 1.09 0.50
CA ILE A 124 9.70 2.39 -0.08
C ILE A 124 10.96 3.14 -0.53
N GLU A 125 12.02 3.15 0.28
CA GLU A 125 13.32 3.76 -0.06
C GLU A 125 13.91 3.17 -1.35
N GLU A 126 13.92 1.85 -1.50
CA GLU A 126 14.42 1.21 -2.72
C GLU A 126 13.55 1.47 -3.95
N LEU A 127 12.24 1.73 -3.76
CA LEU A 127 11.30 2.00 -4.85
C LEU A 127 11.37 3.41 -5.40
N VAL A 128 11.45 4.40 -4.50
CA VAL A 128 11.37 5.82 -4.88
C VAL A 128 12.66 6.59 -4.60
N ASN A 129 13.57 6.08 -3.77
CA ASN A 129 14.82 6.75 -3.40
C ASN A 129 14.53 8.22 -3.00
N ASN A 130 15.33 9.18 -3.47
CA ASN A 130 15.12 10.61 -3.25
C ASN A 130 14.12 11.27 -4.22
N LYS A 131 13.23 10.51 -4.88
CA LYS A 131 12.27 11.07 -5.85
C LYS A 131 11.12 11.83 -5.17
N THR A 132 10.65 12.84 -5.88
CA THR A 132 9.56 13.74 -5.50
C THR A 132 8.35 13.55 -6.42
N PHE A 133 7.22 14.18 -6.09
CA PHE A 133 6.04 14.13 -6.96
C PHE A 133 6.30 14.76 -8.34
N GLU A 134 7.19 15.76 -8.39
CA GLU A 134 7.61 16.46 -9.59
C GLU A 134 8.44 15.58 -10.55
N ASP A 135 9.05 14.50 -10.04
CA ASP A 135 9.77 13.52 -10.87
C ASP A 135 8.85 12.54 -11.60
N THR A 136 7.55 12.55 -11.31
CA THR A 136 6.60 11.61 -11.92
C THR A 136 6.28 11.97 -13.37
N GLN A 137 6.23 10.96 -14.24
CA GLN A 137 5.81 11.12 -15.64
C GLN A 137 4.28 11.26 -15.76
N ILE A 138 3.52 10.73 -14.80
CA ILE A 138 2.07 10.86 -14.72
C ILE A 138 1.75 11.59 -13.41
N PRO A 139 0.96 12.67 -13.43
CA PRO A 139 0.51 13.34 -12.21
C PRO A 139 0.00 12.35 -11.17
N PHE A 140 0.51 12.46 -9.94
CA PHE A 140 0.27 11.49 -8.88
C PHE A 140 -0.21 12.15 -7.58
N ALA A 141 -1.10 11.48 -6.86
CA ALA A 141 -1.54 11.87 -5.53
C ALA A 141 -1.60 10.66 -4.60
N VAL A 142 -1.24 10.87 -3.34
CA VAL A 142 -1.31 9.86 -2.28
C VAL A 142 -2.39 10.25 -1.28
N VAL A 143 -3.20 9.28 -0.87
CA VAL A 143 -4.20 9.46 0.18
C VAL A 143 -3.69 8.81 1.47
N ALA A 144 -3.68 9.55 2.56
CA ALA A 144 -3.36 9.10 3.91
C ALA A 144 -4.48 9.51 4.88
N ALA A 145 -4.34 9.15 6.16
CA ALA A 145 -5.29 9.51 7.22
C ALA A 145 -4.58 10.33 8.31
N ASP A 146 -5.18 11.46 8.68
CA ASP A 146 -4.81 12.21 9.89
C ASP A 146 -5.40 11.48 11.10
N LEU A 147 -4.54 10.92 11.95
CA LEU A 147 -4.97 10.11 13.10
C LEU A 147 -5.52 10.94 14.26
N VAL A 148 -5.22 12.23 14.31
CA VAL A 148 -5.72 13.14 15.35
C VAL A 148 -7.13 13.59 14.98
N LYS A 149 -7.34 13.95 13.71
CA LYS A 149 -8.62 14.49 13.23
C LYS A 149 -9.58 13.45 12.67
N GLY A 150 -9.08 12.27 12.31
CA GLY A 150 -9.86 11.25 11.60
C GLY A 150 -10.20 11.64 10.15
N GLU A 151 -9.44 12.57 9.56
CA GLU A 151 -9.71 13.11 8.22
C GLU A 151 -8.79 12.52 7.15
N LYS A 152 -9.26 12.52 5.90
CA LYS A 152 -8.40 12.17 4.76
C LYS A 152 -7.38 13.28 4.49
N VAL A 153 -6.15 12.90 4.22
CA VAL A 153 -5.08 13.80 3.78
C VAL A 153 -4.69 13.44 2.36
N ILE A 154 -4.71 14.40 1.45
CA ILE A 154 -4.30 14.22 0.05
C ILE A 154 -2.94 14.90 -0.12
N ILE A 155 -1.91 14.11 -0.41
CA ILE A 155 -0.53 14.55 -0.56
C ILE A 155 -0.20 14.54 -2.06
N ARG A 156 0.30 15.67 -2.57
CA ARG A 156 0.56 15.90 -4.01
C ARG A 156 1.93 16.51 -4.30
N ARG A 157 2.72 16.77 -3.27
CA ARG A 157 4.01 17.49 -3.35
C ARG A 157 4.95 16.97 -2.27
N GLY A 158 6.24 17.22 -2.45
CA GLY A 158 7.29 16.79 -1.52
C GLY A 158 7.92 15.46 -1.90
N LYS A 159 8.55 14.77 -0.94
CA LYS A 159 9.17 13.47 -1.20
C LYS A 159 8.11 12.38 -1.32
N LEU A 160 8.25 11.52 -2.32
CA LEU A 160 7.37 10.35 -2.45
C LEU A 160 7.54 9.41 -1.26
N PHE A 161 8.76 9.29 -0.72
CA PHE A 161 9.04 8.45 0.43
C PHE A 161 8.13 8.77 1.62
N ASP A 162 8.07 10.03 2.02
CA ASP A 162 7.32 10.46 3.20
C ASP A 162 5.80 10.25 3.00
N ALA A 163 5.29 10.57 1.81
CA ALA A 163 3.88 10.40 1.47
C ALA A 163 3.46 8.92 1.44
N LEU A 164 4.27 8.06 0.81
CA LEU A 164 4.01 6.63 0.73
C LEU A 164 4.08 5.96 2.11
N LEU A 165 5.06 6.35 2.92
CA LEU A 165 5.19 5.83 4.28
C LEU A 165 3.98 6.22 5.12
N ALA A 166 3.53 7.48 5.07
CA ALA A 166 2.34 7.94 5.78
C ALA A 166 1.07 7.20 5.35
N SER A 167 0.92 6.91 4.05
CA SER A 167 -0.22 6.17 3.51
C SER A 167 -0.21 4.68 3.87
N ALA A 168 0.96 4.09 4.05
CA ALA A 168 1.13 2.68 4.37
C ALA A 168 1.23 2.38 5.88
N SER A 169 1.40 3.40 6.72
CA SER A 169 1.43 3.28 8.19
C SER A 169 0.04 3.04 8.79
N ILE A 170 -0.42 1.78 8.71
CA ILE A 170 -1.68 1.34 9.31
C ILE A 170 -1.64 1.52 10.84
N PRO A 171 -2.62 2.22 11.44
CA PRO A 171 -2.69 2.41 12.90
C PRO A 171 -2.64 1.08 13.67
N GLY A 172 -1.87 1.05 14.75
CA GLY A 172 -1.65 -0.16 15.57
C GLY A 172 -0.72 -1.21 14.92
N MET A 173 -0.53 -1.19 13.60
CA MET A 173 0.41 -2.08 12.92
C MET A 173 1.81 -1.47 12.85
N PHE A 174 1.90 -0.21 12.40
CA PHE A 174 3.15 0.51 12.17
C PHE A 174 3.16 1.84 12.93
N PRO A 175 4.35 2.45 13.15
CA PRO A 175 4.43 3.76 13.77
C PRO A 175 3.76 4.82 12.88
N PRO A 176 3.07 5.81 13.47
CA PRO A 176 2.56 6.94 12.71
C PRO A 176 3.71 7.74 12.12
N VAL A 177 3.46 8.40 10.99
CA VAL A 177 4.41 9.28 10.32
C VAL A 177 3.99 10.71 10.58
N THR A 178 4.94 11.55 10.99
CA THR A 178 4.69 12.98 11.16
C THR A 178 5.03 13.71 9.86
N LEU A 179 4.03 14.35 9.26
CA LEU A 179 4.15 15.18 8.07
C LEU A 179 3.74 16.62 8.43
N ASP A 180 4.60 17.61 8.16
CA ASP A 180 4.29 19.03 8.41
C ASP A 180 3.77 19.33 9.84
N LYS A 181 4.34 18.67 10.84
CA LYS A 181 3.95 18.74 12.26
C LYS A 181 2.56 18.15 12.59
N LYS A 182 2.02 17.28 11.73
CA LYS A 182 0.80 16.49 11.95
C LYS A 182 1.10 15.00 11.88
#